data_AF-A0A1A0FBY1-F1
#
_entry.id   AF-A0A1A0FBY1-F1
#
_cell.length_a   1.000
_cell.length_b   1.000
_cell.length_c   1.000
_cell.angle_alpha   90.00
_cell.angle_beta   90.00
_cell.angle_gamma   90.00
#
_symmetry.space_group_name_H-M   'P 1'
#
loop_
_entity.id
_entity.type
_entity.pdbx_description
1 polymer ?
#
loop_
_entity_poly.entity_id
_entity_poly.type
_entity_poly.pdbx_seq_one_letter_code
_entity_poly.pdbx_strand_id
1 'polypeptide(L)'
;MPIEARYHEQVRLLVSLLTFLNDEPCFALKGGTAINLFVQPLPRRSVDIDLAYLPLEPRDEALRSCRGALQLLAERSASAERRTRDWLNTPTRIVTARNGRMVWITGKNGPIIRIAEFAS
;
A
#
# COMPACT_ATOMS: atom_id res chain seq x y z
N MET A 1 14.95 -21.85 -7.32
CA MET A 1 13.49 -21.80 -7.58
C MET A 1 13.24 -20.63 -8.52
N PRO A 2 12.58 -20.82 -9.68
CA PRO A 2 12.30 -19.71 -10.59
C PRO A 2 11.41 -18.70 -9.86
N ILE A 3 11.75 -17.42 -9.93
CA ILE A 3 10.83 -16.36 -9.51
C ILE A 3 9.68 -16.35 -10.51
N GLU A 4 8.46 -16.61 -10.06
CA GLU A 4 7.27 -16.53 -10.92
C GLU A 4 7.16 -15.12 -11.52
N ALA A 5 6.90 -15.00 -12.83
CA ALA A 5 6.73 -13.72 -13.50
C ALA A 5 5.72 -12.80 -12.79
N ARG A 6 4.69 -13.41 -12.19
CA ARG A 6 3.71 -12.73 -11.35
C ARG A 6 4.31 -12.01 -10.14
N TYR A 7 5.23 -12.66 -9.43
CA TYR A 7 5.90 -12.07 -8.27
C TYR A 7 6.78 -10.89 -8.70
N HIS A 8 7.48 -11.02 -9.83
CA HIS A 8 8.29 -9.91 -10.36
C HIS A 8 7.44 -8.66 -10.62
N GLU A 9 6.27 -8.82 -11.22
CA GLU A 9 5.36 -7.71 -11.46
C GLU A 9 4.76 -7.10 -10.19
N GLN A 10 4.45 -7.91 -9.17
CA GLN A 10 4.03 -7.41 -7.87
C GLN A 10 5.15 -6.59 -7.20
N VAL A 11 6.39 -7.04 -7.30
CA VAL A 11 7.56 -6.30 -6.78
C VAL A 11 7.79 -5.01 -7.57
N ARG A 12 7.65 -5.01 -8.90
CA ARG A 12 7.73 -3.78 -9.71
C ARG A 12 6.69 -2.75 -9.27
N LEU A 13 5.44 -3.19 -9.06
CA LEU A 13 4.38 -2.31 -8.57
C LEU A 13 4.68 -1.82 -7.15
N LEU A 14 5.21 -2.67 -6.28
CA LEU A 14 5.65 -2.27 -4.94
C LEU A 14 6.72 -1.18 -5.00
N VAL A 15 7.78 -1.38 -5.77
CA VAL A 15 8.89 -0.41 -5.88
C VAL A 15 8.38 0.91 -6.44
N SER A 16 7.44 0.85 -7.39
CA SER A 16 6.76 2.05 -7.88
C SER A 16 5.88 2.73 -6.84
N LEU A 17 5.29 2.01 -5.88
CA LEU A 17 4.50 2.62 -4.80
C LEU A 17 5.39 3.31 -3.75
N LEU A 18 6.61 2.79 -3.52
CA LEU A 18 7.57 3.38 -2.60
C LEU A 18 7.96 4.82 -3.00
N THR A 19 7.96 5.15 -4.30
CA THR A 19 8.27 6.52 -4.74
C THR A 19 7.20 7.51 -4.31
N PHE A 20 5.93 7.13 -4.32
CA PHE A 20 4.84 7.99 -3.84
C PHE A 20 4.80 8.05 -2.32
N LEU A 21 5.20 6.98 -1.63
CA LEU A 21 5.34 6.98 -0.16
C LEU A 21 6.42 7.96 0.31
N ASN A 22 7.47 8.17 -0.48
CA ASN A 22 8.50 9.16 -0.18
C ASN A 22 7.96 10.59 -0.11
N ASP A 23 6.87 10.88 -0.83
CA ASP A 23 6.20 12.20 -0.80
C ASP A 23 5.26 12.35 0.41
N GLU A 24 5.07 11.29 1.21
CA GLU A 24 4.20 11.25 2.39
C GLU A 24 5.03 11.00 3.66
N PRO A 25 5.74 12.01 4.20
CA PRO A 25 6.67 11.85 5.32
C PRO A 25 5.98 11.49 6.64
N CYS A 26 4.65 11.52 6.69
CA CYS A 26 3.87 11.04 7.82
C CYS A 26 3.88 9.50 7.95
N PHE A 27 4.39 8.78 6.96
CA PHE A 27 4.52 7.32 6.99
C PHE A 27 5.98 6.85 7.03
N ALA A 28 6.24 5.84 7.85
CA ALA A 28 7.46 5.03 7.77
C ALA A 28 7.14 3.61 7.29
N LEU A 29 8.00 3.06 6.43
CA LEU A 29 7.93 1.66 6.05
C LEU A 29 8.40 0.78 7.22
N LYS A 30 7.62 -0.26 7.54
CA LYS A 30 7.96 -1.24 8.58
C LYS A 30 7.70 -2.68 8.12
N GLY A 31 7.78 -3.61 9.08
CA GLY A 31 7.40 -5.00 8.90
C GLY A 31 8.39 -5.80 8.07
N GLY A 32 7.97 -7.00 7.65
CA GLY A 32 8.84 -7.90 6.91
C GLY A 32 9.36 -7.25 5.63
N THR A 33 8.53 -6.49 4.92
CA THR A 33 8.89 -5.87 3.62
C THR A 33 10.02 -4.86 3.73
N ALA A 34 10.06 -4.03 4.78
CA ALA A 34 11.22 -3.18 5.05
C ALA A 34 12.50 -4.01 5.18
N ILE A 35 12.47 -5.08 5.99
CA ILE A 35 13.62 -5.96 6.22
C ILE A 35 14.12 -6.55 4.89
N ASN A 36 13.22 -6.97 4.00
CA ASN A 36 13.63 -7.60 2.75
C ASN A 36 14.22 -6.67 1.71
N LEU A 37 13.73 -5.45 1.65
CA LEU A 37 14.21 -4.48 0.68
C LEU A 37 15.53 -3.84 1.12
N PHE A 38 15.69 -3.63 2.43
CA PHE A 38 16.77 -2.78 2.95
C PHE A 38 17.79 -3.51 3.83
N VAL A 39 17.51 -4.74 4.30
CA VAL A 39 18.39 -5.46 5.25
C VAL A 39 18.85 -6.81 4.70
N GLN A 40 17.94 -7.72 4.34
CA GLN A 40 18.28 -9.07 3.91
C GLN A 40 17.21 -9.71 3.01
N PRO A 41 17.57 -10.40 1.92
CA PRO A 41 16.60 -11.14 1.11
C PRO A 41 16.02 -12.34 1.90
N LEU A 42 14.70 -12.47 1.94
CA LEU A 42 13.97 -13.57 2.60
C LEU A 42 12.99 -14.24 1.60
N PRO A 43 12.68 -15.54 1.73
CA PRO A 43 11.68 -16.21 0.88
C PRO A 43 10.28 -15.62 1.10
N ARG A 44 9.56 -15.21 0.04
CA ARG A 44 8.24 -14.54 0.16
C ARG A 44 7.14 -15.21 -0.65
N ARG A 45 5.92 -15.18 -0.09
CA ARG A 45 4.66 -15.57 -0.75
C ARG A 45 3.68 -14.39 -0.94
N SER A 46 3.94 -13.21 -0.38
CA SER A 46 3.10 -12.01 -0.50
C SER A 46 3.93 -10.73 -0.55
N VAL A 47 3.38 -9.68 -1.18
CA VAL A 47 4.00 -8.36 -1.39
C VAL A 47 3.10 -7.30 -0.73
N ASP A 48 3.05 -7.30 0.60
CA ASP A 48 2.35 -6.29 1.42
C ASP A 48 3.34 -5.23 1.93
N ILE A 49 2.98 -3.95 1.94
CA ILE A 49 3.72 -2.86 2.57
C ILE A 49 3.03 -2.50 3.88
N ASP A 50 3.74 -2.68 4.99
CA ASP A 50 3.32 -2.20 6.30
C ASP A 50 3.83 -0.78 6.52
N LEU A 51 2.93 0.13 6.93
CA LEU A 51 3.27 1.51 7.25
C LEU A 51 3.05 1.80 8.73
N ALA A 52 3.84 2.71 9.29
CA ALA A 52 3.61 3.33 10.58
C ALA A 52 3.28 4.81 10.36
N TYR A 53 2.17 5.29 10.94
CA TYR A 53 1.89 6.72 11.02
C TYR A 53 2.76 7.33 12.12
N LEU A 54 3.52 8.37 11.76
CA LEU A 54 4.55 8.96 12.61
C LEU A 54 4.07 10.12 13.49
N PRO A 55 3.17 11.01 13.05
CA PRO A 55 2.73 12.12 13.87
C PRO A 55 2.10 11.66 15.20
N LEU A 56 2.50 12.33 16.28
CA LEU A 56 1.99 12.09 17.63
C LEU A 56 0.80 13.02 17.88
N GLU A 57 -0.39 12.53 17.56
CA GLU A 57 -1.66 13.26 17.67
C GLU A 57 -2.66 12.45 18.51
N PRO A 58 -3.70 13.08 19.09
CA PRO A 58 -4.82 12.36 19.69
C PRO A 58 -5.40 11.35 18.71
N ARG A 59 -5.86 10.20 19.24
CA ARG A 59 -6.30 9.05 18.43
C ARG A 59 -7.21 9.41 17.26
N ASP A 60 -8.24 10.21 17.52
CA ASP A 60 -9.24 10.54 16.49
C ASP A 60 -8.66 11.46 15.40
N GLU A 61 -7.73 12.34 15.78
CA GLU A 61 -7.01 13.19 14.83
C GLU A 61 -6.03 12.38 14.00
N ALA A 62 -5.22 11.53 14.65
CA ALA A 62 -4.31 10.62 13.97
C ALA A 62 -5.04 9.73 12.96
N LEU A 63 -6.23 9.21 13.30
CA LEU A 63 -7.04 8.39 12.39
C LEU A 63 -7.57 9.19 11.18
N ARG A 64 -7.96 10.46 11.36
CA ARG A 64 -8.40 11.33 10.27
C ARG A 64 -7.23 11.72 9.37
N SER A 65 -6.12 12.18 9.94
CA SER A 65 -4.93 12.61 9.22
C SER A 65 -4.29 11.45 8.46
N CYS A 66 -4.13 10.28 9.10
CA CYS A 66 -3.66 9.05 8.47
C CYS A 66 -4.54 8.67 7.27
N ARG A 67 -5.86 8.75 7.41
CA ARG A 67 -6.78 8.48 6.29
C ARG A 67 -6.61 9.46 5.14
N GLY A 68 -6.49 10.76 5.43
CA GLY A 68 -6.26 11.78 4.43
C GLY A 68 -4.97 11.52 3.64
N ALA A 69 -3.88 11.20 4.33
CA ALA A 69 -2.61 10.86 3.69
C ALA A 69 -2.70 9.58 2.83
N LEU A 70 -3.38 8.53 3.31
CA LEU A 70 -3.62 7.32 2.51
C LEU A 70 -4.46 7.61 1.25
N GLN A 71 -5.38 8.58 1.32
CA GLN A 71 -6.17 9.01 0.18
C GLN A 71 -5.33 9.77 -0.84
N LEU A 72 -4.51 10.72 -0.41
CA LEU A 72 -3.58 11.43 -1.28
C LEU A 72 -2.61 10.47 -1.98
N LEU A 73 -2.07 9.49 -1.24
CA LEU A 73 -1.23 8.44 -1.80
C LEU A 73 -1.97 7.61 -2.87
N ALA A 74 -3.22 7.24 -2.61
CA ALA A 74 -4.04 6.51 -3.58
C ALA A 74 -4.30 7.33 -4.84
N GLU A 75 -4.58 8.63 -4.69
CA GLU A 75 -4.85 9.55 -5.79
C GLU A 75 -3.61 9.76 -6.66
N ARG A 76 -2.42 9.92 -6.05
CA ARG A 76 -1.14 10.08 -6.75
C ARG A 76 -0.67 8.81 -7.44
N SER A 77 -0.91 7.66 -6.82
CA SER A 77 -0.46 6.36 -7.35
C SER A 77 -1.40 5.76 -8.41
N ALA A 78 -2.63 6.27 -8.53
CA ALA A 78 -3.61 5.82 -9.51
C ALA A 78 -3.13 6.08 -10.95
N SER A 79 -3.26 5.06 -11.81
CA SER A 79 -3.24 5.28 -13.27
C SER A 79 -4.61 5.78 -13.75
N ALA A 80 -4.70 6.32 -14.97
CA ALA A 80 -5.91 6.95 -15.52
C ALA A 80 -7.20 6.10 -15.42
N GLU A 81 -7.10 4.79 -15.18
CA GLU A 81 -8.23 3.90 -14.92
C GLU A 81 -8.61 3.89 -13.43
N ARG A 82 -9.33 4.92 -12.98
CA ARG A 82 -9.99 4.94 -11.67
C ARG A 82 -11.20 4.01 -11.67
N ARG A 83 -11.04 2.83 -11.07
CA ARG A 83 -12.17 1.98 -10.67
C ARG A 83 -12.25 1.93 -9.14
N THR A 84 -12.60 3.06 -8.53
CA THR A 84 -13.04 3.11 -7.14
C THR A 84 -14.38 2.39 -7.03
N ARG A 85 -14.34 1.05 -6.92
CA ARG A 85 -15.52 0.34 -6.39
C ARG A 85 -15.54 0.60 -4.89
N ASP A 86 -16.58 1.29 -4.48
CA ASP A 86 -16.94 1.53 -3.10
C ASP A 86 -17.40 0.21 -2.47
N TRP A 87 -16.46 -0.73 -2.25
CA TRP A 87 -16.69 -1.92 -1.43
C TRP A 87 -16.60 -1.53 0.07
N LEU A 88 -17.13 -0.38 0.48
CA LEU A 88 -16.91 0.19 1.81
C LEU A 88 -18.20 0.25 2.64
N ASN A 89 -18.59 -0.90 3.20
CA ASN A 89 -19.18 -0.91 4.55
C ASN A 89 -18.09 -0.92 5.64
N THR A 90 -16.83 -0.63 5.30
CA THR A 90 -15.71 -0.55 6.24
C THR A 90 -14.98 0.76 6.03
N PRO A 91 -14.74 1.57 7.08
CA PRO A 91 -14.41 2.97 6.90
C PRO A 91 -13.02 3.22 6.28
N THR A 92 -12.12 2.24 6.13
CA THR A 92 -10.75 2.52 5.64
C THR A 92 -10.27 1.46 4.68
N ARG A 93 -10.79 1.44 3.44
CA ARG A 93 -10.27 0.57 2.37
C ARG A 93 -10.33 1.28 1.02
N ILE A 94 -9.22 1.84 0.56
CA ILE A 94 -9.15 2.47 -0.77
C ILE A 94 -8.63 1.45 -1.78
N VAL A 95 -9.21 1.46 -2.97
CA VAL A 95 -8.84 0.56 -4.06
C VAL A 95 -8.45 1.39 -5.27
N THR A 96 -7.22 1.20 -5.74
CA THR A 96 -6.77 1.79 -7.01
C THR A 96 -6.29 0.70 -7.97
N ALA A 97 -6.50 0.91 -9.26
CA ALA A 97 -6.06 0.00 -10.31
C ALA A 97 -4.81 0.56 -11.01
N ARG A 98 -3.79 -0.28 -11.16
CA ARG A 98 -2.55 0.06 -11.88
C ARG A 98 -2.03 -1.16 -12.63
N ASN A 99 -1.83 -1.03 -13.93
CA ASN A 99 -1.35 -2.11 -14.81
C ASN A 99 -2.17 -3.41 -14.67
N GLY A 100 -3.51 -3.30 -14.62
CA GLY A 100 -4.38 -4.47 -14.45
C GLY A 100 -4.28 -5.16 -13.08
N ARG A 101 -3.76 -4.48 -12.04
CA ARG A 101 -3.72 -4.96 -10.64
C ARG A 101 -4.41 -4.00 -9.69
N MET A 102 -4.96 -4.54 -8.61
CA MET A 102 -5.61 -3.77 -7.55
C MET A 102 -4.66 -3.55 -6.38
N VAL A 103 -4.52 -2.30 -5.98
CA VAL A 103 -3.82 -1.90 -4.76
C VAL A 103 -4.87 -1.55 -3.72
N TRP A 104 -4.82 -2.27 -2.60
CA TRP A 104 -5.70 -2.10 -1.46
C TRP A 104 -4.96 -1.34 -0.37
N ILE A 105 -5.52 -0.22 0.08
CA ILE A 105 -4.96 0.58 1.16
C ILE A 105 -5.94 0.53 2.34
N THR A 106 -5.56 -0.13 3.44
CA THR A 106 -6.40 -0.30 4.63
C THR A 106 -5.80 0.42 5.83
N GLY A 107 -6.68 0.97 6.68
CA GLY A 107 -6.30 1.63 7.94
C GLY A 107 -6.96 1.05 9.19
N LYS A 108 -7.68 -0.09 9.11
CA LYS A 108 -8.47 -0.62 10.24
C LYS A 108 -7.62 -1.03 11.46
N ASN A 109 -6.42 -1.58 11.22
CA ASN A 109 -5.48 -2.04 12.26
C ASN A 109 -4.12 -1.32 12.14
N GLY A 110 -4.11 -0.14 11.54
CA GLY A 110 -2.91 0.56 11.07
C GLY A 110 -2.83 0.61 9.54
N PRO A 111 -1.99 1.50 8.98
CA PRO A 111 -1.90 1.70 7.54
C PRO A 111 -1.15 0.54 6.87
N ILE A 112 -1.82 -0.20 6.00
CA ILE A 112 -1.27 -1.31 5.22
C ILE A 112 -1.66 -1.13 3.76
N ILE A 113 -0.70 -1.36 2.86
CA ILE A 113 -0.92 -1.43 1.42
C ILE A 113 -0.72 -2.86 0.96
N ARG A 114 -1.71 -3.43 0.28
CA ARG A 114 -1.69 -4.79 -0.27
C ARG A 114 -1.88 -4.76 -1.76
N ILE A 115 -1.04 -5.49 -2.49
CA ILE A 115 -1.14 -5.64 -3.95
C ILE A 115 -1.81 -6.98 -4.26
N ALA A 116 -2.91 -6.96 -5.01
CA ALA A 116 -3.59 -8.14 -5.51
C ALA A 116 -3.93 -8.01 -7.01
N GLU A 117 -4.20 -9.13 -7.68
CA GLU A 117 -4.61 -9.13 -9.09
C GLU A 117 -6.13 -9.07 -9.22
N PHE A 118 -6.63 -8.61 -10.38
CA PHE A 118 -8.05 -8.77 -10.70
C PHE A 118 -8.34 -10.28 -10.79
N ALA A 119 -9.30 -10.76 -10.00
CA ALA A 119 -9.98 -11.99 -10.37
C ALA A 119 -10.84 -11.65 -11.61
N SER A 120 -10.51 -12.26 -12.74
CA SER A 120 -11.34 -12.28 -13.95
C SER A 120 -12.70 -12.89 -13.66
#